data_AF-A0A497BHH1-F1
#
_entry.id   AF-A0A497BHH1-F1
#
_cell.length_a   1.000
_cell.length_b   1.000
_cell.length_c   1.000
_cell.angle_alpha   90.00
_cell.angle_beta   90.00
_cell.angle_gamma   90.00
#
_symmetry.space_group_name_H-M   'P 1'
#
loop_
_entity.id
_entity.type
_entity.pdbx_description
1 polymer ?
#
loop_
_entity_poly.entity_id
_entity_poly.type
_entity_poly.pdbx_seq_one_letter_code
_entity_poly.pdbx_strand_id
1 'polypeptide(L)' 'MRERSIDNDFLDETIQVWQPLSPEPLTREDAREIIENSVGFYGTLIRWAQEASVSKKSDGGSDAQLAS' A
#
# COMPACT_ATOMS: atom_id res chain seq x y z
N MET A 1 -5.31 -4.46 22.45
CA MET A 1 -4.80 -3.96 21.16
C MET A 1 -3.29 -3.84 21.33
N ARG A 2 -2.45 -4.60 20.61
CA ARG A 2 -1.00 -4.42 20.72
C ARG A 2 -0.66 -3.15 19.95
N GLU A 3 -0.28 -2.10 20.66
CA GLU A 3 0.31 -0.91 20.06
C GLU A 3 1.60 -1.34 19.36
N ARG A 4 1.58 -1.34 18.02
CA ARG A 4 2.81 -1.56 17.25
C ARG A 4 3.58 -0.25 17.32
N SER A 5 4.45 -0.14 18.31
CA SER A 5 5.47 0.91 18.33
C SER A 5 6.34 0.74 17.08
N ILE A 6 6.38 1.79 16.27
CA ILE A 6 7.34 1.90 15.18
C ILE A 6 8.71 2.13 15.82
N ASP A 7 9.72 1.40 15.33
CA ASP A 7 11.08 1.53 15.80
C ASP A 7 11.65 2.93 15.49
N ASN A 8 12.41 3.49 16.43
CA ASN A 8 12.92 4.87 16.29
C ASN A 8 13.90 5.01 15.12
N ASP A 9 14.69 3.98 14.82
CA ASP A 9 15.65 4.05 13.71
C ASP A 9 14.88 4.10 12.38
N PHE A 10 13.75 3.39 12.30
CA PHE A 10 12.88 3.43 11.13
C PHE A 10 12.16 4.78 10.96
N LEU A 11 11.79 5.45 12.05
CA LEU A 11 11.28 6.83 11.98
C LEU A 11 12.35 7.78 11.45
N ASP A 12 13.57 7.68 11.95
CA ASP A 12 14.67 8.54 11.53
C ASP A 12 15.08 8.28 10.06
N GLU A 13 15.06 7.01 9.61
CA GLU A 13 15.23 6.64 8.20
C GLU A 13 14.11 7.24 7.32
N THR A 14 12.86 7.16 7.80
CA THR A 14 11.72 7.75 7.08
C THR A 14 11.91 9.26 6.93
N ILE A 15 12.36 9.97 7.97
CA ILE A 15 12.68 11.40 7.84
C ILE A 15 13.74 11.62 6.77
N GLN A 16 14.85 10.86 6.78
CA GLN A 16 15.92 11.03 5.79
C GLN A 16 15.45 10.84 4.34
N VAL A 17 14.57 9.87 4.10
CA VAL A 17 14.02 9.61 2.76
C VAL A 17 13.08 10.72 2.30
N TRP A 18 12.24 11.24 3.19
CA TRP A 18 11.16 12.15 2.82
C TRP A 18 11.50 13.64 3.00
N GLN A 19 12.50 13.98 3.83
CA GLN A 19 12.92 15.36 4.07
C GLN A 19 13.28 16.12 2.78
N PRO A 20 13.95 15.54 1.77
CA PRO A 20 14.25 16.25 0.52
C PRO A 20 13.01 16.71 -0.27
N LEU A 21 11.84 16.12 0.01
CA LEU A 21 10.57 16.45 -0.64
C LEU A 21 9.72 17.42 0.19
N SER A 22 10.13 17.71 1.43
CA SER A 22 9.43 18.62 2.34
C SER A 22 10.22 19.92 2.50
N PRO A 23 9.61 21.08 2.25
CA PRO A 23 10.25 22.37 2.52
C PRO A 23 10.42 22.63 4.02
N GLU A 24 9.54 22.05 4.84
CA GLU A 24 9.59 22.15 6.30
C GLU A 24 10.32 20.95 6.93
N PRO A 25 11.03 21.12 8.07
CA PRO A 25 11.65 20.02 8.80
C PRO A 25 10.61 19.00 9.26
N LEU A 26 10.78 17.74 8.89
CA LEU A 26 9.92 16.65 9.30
C LEU A 26 10.25 16.22 10.72
N THR A 27 9.21 16.04 11.52
CA THR A 27 9.28 15.49 12.86
C THR A 27 9.10 13.96 12.84
N ARG A 28 9.37 13.32 13.98
CA ARG A 28 9.07 11.89 14.16
C ARG A 28 7.58 11.57 14.06
N GLU A 29 6.74 12.55 14.40
CA GLU A 29 5.30 12.39 14.24
C GLU A 29 4.91 12.39 12.76
N ASP A 30 5.48 13.31 11.97
CA ASP A 30 5.27 13.32 10.52
C ASP A 30 5.76 12.01 9.89
N ALA A 31 6.89 11.48 10.34
CA ALA A 31 7.41 10.19 9.90
C ALA A 31 6.43 9.03 10.20
N ARG A 32 5.83 9.02 11.40
CA ARG A 32 4.81 8.04 11.78
C ARG A 32 3.59 8.14 10.84
N GLU A 33 3.10 9.34 10.58
CA GLU A 33 1.98 9.56 9.66
C GLU A 33 2.31 9.14 8.22
N ILE A 34 3.51 9.45 7.72
CA ILE A 34 3.98 9.03 6.40
C ILE A 34 3.97 7.51 6.28
N ILE A 35 4.46 6.79 7.30
CA ILE A 35 4.49 5.32 7.32
C ILE A 35 3.07 4.76 7.28
N GLU A 36 2.19 5.24 8.16
CA GLU A 36 0.80 4.77 8.24
C GLU A 36 0.04 5.01 6.95
N ASN A 37 0.19 6.20 6.37
CA ASN A 37 -0.42 6.57 5.09
C ASN A 37 0.11 5.70 3.95
N SER A 38 1.43 5.47 3.91
CA SER A 38 2.06 4.62 2.89
C SER A 38 1.53 3.19 2.97
N VAL A 39 1.51 2.59 4.16
CA VAL A 39 1.00 1.23 4.37
C VAL A 39 -0.48 1.13 3.98
N GLY A 40 -1.30 2.10 4.39
CA GLY A 40 -2.73 2.15 4.04
C GLY A 40 -2.98 2.29 2.54
N PHE A 41 -2.22 3.16 1.88
CA PHE A 41 -2.30 3.38 0.44
C PHE A 41 -1.93 2.13 -0.34
N TYR A 42 -0.76 1.55 -0.09
CA TYR A 42 -0.33 0.34 -0.80
C TYR A 42 -1.22 -0.87 -0.49
N GLY A 43 -1.71 -1.01 0.74
CA GLY A 43 -2.69 -2.05 1.08
C GLY A 43 -3.98 -1.93 0.26
N THR A 44 -4.45 -0.71 0.02
CA THR A 44 -5.60 -0.45 -0.86
C THR A 44 -5.30 -0.83 -2.31
N LEU A 45 -4.15 -0.42 -2.85
CA LEU A 45 -3.74 -0.76 -4.21
C LEU A 45 -3.61 -2.27 -4.42
N ILE A 46 -2.99 -2.98 -3.47
CA ILE A 46 -2.83 -4.45 -3.53
C ILE A 46 -4.20 -5.13 -3.54
N ARG A 47 -5.13 -4.69 -2.69
CA ARG A 47 -6.50 -5.23 -2.66
C ARG A 47 -7.19 -5.07 -4.02
N TRP A 48 -7.13 -3.89 -4.61
CA TRP A 48 -7.74 -3.65 -5.93
C TRP A 48 -7.08 -4.47 -7.04
N ALA A 49 -5.75 -4.63 -7.00
CA ALA A 49 -5.04 -5.47 -7.95
C ALA A 49 -5.48 -6.95 -7.84
N GLN A 50 -5.70 -7.44 -6.62
CA GLN A 50 -6.21 -8.79 -6.38
C GLN A 50 -7.64 -8.94 -6.90
N GLU A 51 -8.54 -8.02 -6.59
CA GLU A 51 -9.93 -8.01 -7.08
C GLU A 51 -10.00 -8.01 -8.62
N ALA A 52 -9.21 -7.16 -9.27
CA ALA A 52 -9.12 -7.11 -10.74
C ALA A 52 -8.61 -8.44 -11.34
N SER A 53 -7.65 -9.10 -10.68
CA SER A 53 -7.13 -10.40 -11.13
C SER A 53 -8.13 -11.55 -10.99
N VAL A 54 -9.03 -11.48 -10.01
CA VAL A 54 -10.10 -12.47 -9.80
C VAL A 54 -11.20 -12.28 -10.85
N SER A 55 -11.62 -11.04 -11.11
CA SER A 55 -12.62 -10.72 -12.13
C SER A 55 -12.21 -11.17 -13.54
N LYS A 56 -10.91 -11.05 -13.88
CA LYS A 56 -10.38 -11.50 -15.18
C LYS A 56 -10.41 -13.03 -15.36
N LYS A 57 -10.47 -13.82 -14.27
CA LYS A 57 -10.53 -15.29 -14.35
C LYS A 57 -11.95 -15.82 -14.54
N SER A 58 -12.99 -15.06 -14.18
CA SER A 58 -14.39 -15.48 -14.35
C SER A 58 -14.95 -15.27 -15.76
N ASP A 59 -14.31 -14.46 -16.61
CA ASP A 59 -14.78 -14.13 -17.96
C ASP A 59 -14.24 -15.07 -19.07
N GLY A 60 -13.44 -16.08 -18.72
CA GLY A 60 -12.73 -16.94 -19.69
C GLY A 60 -13.38 -18.28 -20.01
N GLY A 61 -14.65 -18.51 -19.66
CA GLY A 61 -15.24 -19.84 -19.74
C GLY A 61 -16.72 -19.86 -20.06
N SER A 62 -17.12 -19.43 -21.26
CA SER A 62 -18.43 -19.74 -21.88
C SER A 62 -18.41 -19.30 -23.35
N ASP A 63 -17.76 -20.06 -24.25
CA ASP A 63 -18.08 -20.01 -25.70
C ASP A 63 -17.35 -21.12 -26.49
N ALA A 64 -17.58 -22.38 -26.11
CA ALA A 64 -17.13 -23.51 -26.91
C ALA A 64 -18.06 -24.72 -26.77
N GLN A 65 -19.35 -24.57 -27.07
CA GLN A 65 -20.20 -25.76 -27.32
C GLN A 65 -21.47 -25.47 -28.12
N LEU A 66 -21.37 -25.23 -29.43
CA LEU A 66 -22.47 -25.50 -30.38
C LEU A 66 -21.90 -25.72 -31.80
N ALA A 67 -21.47 -26.96 -32.08
CA ALA A 67 -21.47 -27.52 -33.43
C ALA A 67 -21.28 -29.04 -33.35
N SER A 68 -22.39 -29.78 -33.33
CA SER A 68 -22.49 -31.18 -33.76
C SER A 68 -23.88 -31.43 -34.31
#